data_AF-A0A2W6XX36-F1
#
_entry.id   AF-A0A2W6XX36-F1
#
_cell.length_a   1.000
_cell.length_b   1.000
_cell.length_c   1.000
_cell.angle_alpha   90.00
_cell.angle_beta   90.00
_cell.angle_gamma   90.00
#
_symmetry.space_group_name_H-M   'P 1'
#
loop_
_entity.id
_entity.type
_entity.pdbx_description
1 polymer ?
#
loop_
_entity_poly.entity_id
_entity_poly.type
_entity_poly.pdbx_seq_one_letter_code
_entity_poly.pdbx_strand_id
1 'polypeptide(L)'
;MKRTIFFCLIISFIFTHAQSWNQIIKLTASDRAFAASFGVSVSVSGDYAVIGAKSENYDASGSNYLSEAGAAYVFKLENGNWVQKQKIVASDRAESVYFGQSVSIENDYIVVGAYNEGSAYPLQNAGAVYVFQLDNGSWVQKQKLVASERAGGAYFGNSVSIKNSKIFIGAINEKKDASGANSLNGAGAVYIFGLNSGTWQQQQKIVNSDRLSLSGGIQFGYNLDTDGNYLVVSTPNKSVVIEGEELGNAGAAYIFENQNESWIEKQIIYAADPDSNMFFGNSIAISGDYIVAGAHNEQSYNPGAAYIFKKNNNVWSQYQRLS
;
A
#
# COMPACT_ATOMS: atom_id res chain seq x y z
N MET A 1 35.69 4.80 61.07
CA MET A 1 36.13 4.52 59.68
C MET A 1 34.88 4.28 58.83
N LYS A 2 34.29 5.34 58.25
CA LYS A 2 33.11 5.25 57.37
C LYS A 2 33.59 5.45 55.93
N ARG A 3 33.48 4.41 55.10
CA ARG A 3 33.82 4.45 53.67
C ARG A 3 32.60 4.97 52.91
N THR A 4 32.70 6.17 52.34
CA THR A 4 31.72 6.71 51.41
C THR A 4 32.09 6.22 50.00
N ILE A 5 31.20 5.43 49.39
CA ILE A 5 31.33 4.97 48.00
C ILE A 5 30.67 6.03 47.11
N PHE A 6 31.45 6.64 46.21
CA PHE A 6 30.92 7.52 45.16
C PHE A 6 30.46 6.67 43.98
N PHE A 7 29.16 6.68 43.69
CA PHE A 7 28.61 6.12 42.45
C PHE A 7 28.82 7.15 41.34
N CYS A 8 29.69 6.85 40.37
CA CYS A 8 29.84 7.65 39.16
C CYS A 8 28.78 7.19 38.15
N LEU A 9 27.71 7.98 38.00
CA LEU A 9 26.70 7.75 36.98
C LEU A 9 27.23 8.31 35.65
N ILE A 10 27.76 7.44 34.79
CA ILE A 10 28.10 7.81 33.41
C ILE A 10 26.78 7.86 32.64
N ILE A 11 26.23 9.05 32.45
CA ILE A 11 25.15 9.32 31.51
C ILE A 11 25.79 9.31 30.11
N SER A 12 25.70 8.16 29.43
CA SER A 12 26.05 8.07 28.01
C SER A 12 24.94 8.74 27.20
N PHE A 13 25.18 9.96 26.74
CA PHE A 13 24.36 10.57 25.70
C PHE A 13 24.73 9.93 24.36
N ILE A 14 23.92 8.98 23.90
CA ILE A 14 24.00 8.52 22.51
C ILE A 14 23.37 9.63 21.65
N PHE A 15 24.21 10.49 21.09
CA PHE A 15 23.79 11.37 20.01
C PHE A 15 23.63 10.51 18.75
N THR A 16 22.39 10.13 18.43
CA THR A 16 22.06 9.63 17.10
C THR A 16 22.28 10.78 16.12
N HIS A 17 23.32 10.67 15.29
CA HIS A 17 23.52 11.62 14.21
C HIS A 17 22.33 11.49 13.25
N ALA A 18 21.54 12.54 13.10
CA ALA A 18 20.63 12.65 11.98
C ALA A 18 21.48 12.59 10.70
N GLN A 19 21.29 11.56 9.88
CA GLN A 19 21.90 11.53 8.55
C GLN A 19 21.35 12.71 7.75
N SER A 20 22.25 13.58 7.27
CA SER A 20 21.88 14.62 6.32
C SER A 20 21.64 13.99 4.96
N TRP A 21 20.38 13.86 4.57
CA TRP A 21 20.00 13.40 3.25
C TRP A 21 20.10 14.55 2.25
N ASN A 22 20.84 14.35 1.16
CA ASN A 22 20.94 15.30 0.05
C ASN A 22 20.25 14.71 -1.19
N GLN A 23 19.44 15.50 -1.88
CA GLN A 23 18.87 15.10 -3.16
C GLN A 23 19.99 15.03 -4.21
N ILE A 24 20.32 13.81 -4.66
CA ILE A 24 21.34 13.60 -5.70
C ILE A 24 20.74 13.62 -7.12
N ILE A 25 19.53 13.09 -7.29
CA ILE A 25 18.88 12.92 -8.60
C ILE A 25 17.37 13.13 -8.43
N LYS A 26 16.73 13.75 -9.43
CA LYS A 26 15.27 13.78 -9.58
C LYS A 26 14.88 13.01 -10.83
N LEU A 27 14.12 11.93 -10.65
CA LEU A 27 13.56 11.16 -11.77
C LEU A 27 12.31 11.84 -12.31
N THR A 28 12.16 11.79 -13.62
CA THR A 28 10.96 12.27 -14.32
C THR A 28 10.71 11.43 -15.55
N ALA A 29 9.44 11.24 -15.91
CA ALA A 29 9.08 10.66 -17.21
C ALA A 29 9.72 11.43 -18.38
N SER A 30 10.09 10.72 -19.44
CA SER A 30 10.62 11.30 -20.69
C SER A 30 9.56 12.07 -21.49
N ASP A 31 8.29 11.70 -21.34
CA ASP A 31 7.12 12.23 -22.05
C ASP A 31 6.19 13.03 -21.14
N ARG A 32 6.77 13.82 -20.22
CA ARG A 32 6.04 14.53 -19.15
C ARG A 32 4.76 15.19 -19.67
N ALA A 33 3.62 14.75 -19.16
CA ALA A 33 2.33 15.38 -19.41
C ALA A 33 1.87 16.19 -18.19
N PHE A 34 1.14 17.28 -18.45
CA PHE A 34 0.47 18.02 -17.39
C PHE A 34 -0.51 17.11 -16.66
N ALA A 35 -0.54 17.19 -15.32
CA ALA A 35 -1.46 16.43 -14.47
C ALA A 35 -1.43 14.90 -14.59
N ALA A 36 -0.38 14.29 -15.17
CA ALA A 36 -0.24 12.83 -15.29
C ALA A 36 -0.16 12.08 -13.94
N SER A 37 -0.02 12.81 -12.82
CA SER A 37 0.14 12.25 -11.48
C SER A 37 1.35 11.30 -11.36
N PHE A 38 2.43 11.57 -12.10
CA PHE A 38 3.68 10.82 -12.00
C PHE A 38 4.23 10.90 -10.58
N GLY A 39 4.52 9.74 -9.98
CA GLY A 39 4.97 9.66 -8.60
C GLY A 39 3.85 9.41 -7.59
N VAL A 40 2.61 9.19 -8.03
CA VAL A 40 1.48 8.86 -7.14
C VAL A 40 1.72 7.55 -6.38
N SER A 41 2.48 6.62 -6.98
CA SER A 41 2.94 5.40 -6.34
C SER A 41 4.35 5.07 -6.83
N VAL A 42 5.18 4.50 -5.96
CA VAL A 42 6.57 4.15 -6.25
C VAL A 42 6.92 2.84 -5.56
N SER A 43 7.63 1.96 -6.26
CA SER A 43 8.23 0.76 -5.68
C SER A 43 9.62 0.54 -6.26
N VAL A 44 10.55 0.07 -5.42
CA VAL A 44 11.95 -0.18 -5.81
C VAL A 44 12.34 -1.60 -5.41
N SER A 45 12.99 -2.33 -6.31
CA SER A 45 13.54 -3.65 -6.04
C SER A 45 14.82 -3.85 -6.84
N GLY A 46 15.93 -4.10 -6.15
CA GLY A 46 17.26 -4.16 -6.76
C GLY A 46 17.56 -2.88 -7.54
N ASP A 47 17.96 -3.04 -8.80
CA ASP A 47 18.29 -1.93 -9.69
C ASP A 47 17.06 -1.35 -10.42
N TYR A 48 15.84 -1.75 -10.10
CA TYR A 48 14.64 -1.25 -10.76
C TYR A 48 13.79 -0.39 -9.84
N ALA A 49 13.23 0.67 -10.42
CA ALA A 49 12.21 1.51 -9.81
C ALA A 49 11.00 1.60 -10.75
N VAL A 50 9.80 1.44 -10.19
CA VAL A 50 8.53 1.57 -10.92
C VAL A 50 7.76 2.74 -10.33
N ILE A 51 7.30 3.64 -11.20
CA ILE A 51 6.59 4.85 -10.80
C ILE A 51 5.25 4.91 -11.51
N GLY A 52 4.17 4.95 -10.73
CA GLY A 52 2.82 5.13 -11.24
C GLY A 52 2.54 6.55 -11.71
N ALA A 53 1.72 6.67 -12.76
CA ALA A 53 1.21 7.91 -13.33
C ALA A 53 -0.26 7.71 -13.71
N LYS A 54 -1.13 7.66 -12.70
CA LYS A 54 -2.53 7.23 -12.86
C LYS A 54 -3.38 8.07 -13.80
N SER A 55 -2.97 9.30 -14.08
CA SER A 55 -3.70 10.25 -14.92
C SER A 55 -3.02 10.47 -16.27
N GLU A 56 -2.06 9.60 -16.65
CA GLU A 56 -1.44 9.62 -17.96
C GLU A 56 -2.44 9.25 -19.06
N ASN A 57 -2.47 10.03 -20.14
CA ASN A 57 -3.49 9.91 -21.18
C ASN A 57 -3.01 9.11 -22.40
N TYR A 58 -1.71 9.12 -22.70
CA TYR A 58 -1.19 8.49 -23.90
C TYR A 58 -0.68 7.08 -23.63
N ASP A 59 -0.77 6.22 -24.64
CA ASP A 59 -0.21 4.88 -24.61
C ASP A 59 1.33 4.89 -24.54
N ALA A 60 1.93 3.70 -24.58
CA ALA A 60 3.38 3.54 -24.59
C ALA A 60 4.07 4.19 -25.82
N SER A 61 3.35 4.33 -26.94
CA SER A 61 3.87 4.98 -28.16
C SER A 61 3.74 6.50 -28.14
N GLY A 62 2.98 7.07 -27.20
CA GLY A 62 2.68 8.50 -27.14
C GLY A 62 1.67 8.98 -28.17
N SER A 63 1.02 8.08 -28.92
CA SER A 63 0.16 8.44 -30.06
C SER A 63 -1.34 8.30 -29.77
N ASN A 64 -1.72 7.42 -28.84
CA ASN A 64 -3.12 7.07 -28.61
C ASN A 64 -3.64 7.65 -27.28
N TYR A 65 -4.42 8.71 -27.39
CA TYR A 65 -5.07 9.40 -26.26
C TYR A 65 -6.28 8.61 -25.73
N LEU A 66 -6.30 8.38 -24.42
CA LEU A 66 -7.46 7.95 -23.63
C LEU A 66 -7.38 8.65 -22.28
N SER A 67 -8.39 9.45 -21.94
CA SER A 67 -8.38 10.26 -20.72
C SER A 67 -8.20 9.37 -19.49
N GLU A 68 -7.19 9.67 -18.66
CA GLU A 68 -6.95 9.01 -17.37
C GLU A 68 -6.85 7.48 -17.44
N ALA A 69 -6.42 6.96 -18.59
CA ALA A 69 -6.17 5.54 -18.75
C ALA A 69 -5.02 5.07 -17.84
N GLY A 70 -4.07 5.97 -17.59
CA GLY A 70 -2.94 5.77 -16.70
C GLY A 70 -1.77 5.01 -17.32
N ALA A 71 -0.63 5.09 -16.65
CA ALA A 71 0.61 4.41 -17.02
C ALA A 71 1.46 4.11 -15.78
N ALA A 72 2.47 3.26 -15.95
CA ALA A 72 3.59 3.19 -15.02
C ALA A 72 4.92 3.23 -15.79
N TYR A 73 5.94 3.79 -15.17
CA TYR A 73 7.25 4.01 -15.78
C TYR A 73 8.29 3.18 -15.05
N VAL A 74 9.06 2.42 -15.81
CA VAL A 74 10.12 1.57 -15.29
C VAL A 74 11.46 2.23 -15.53
N PHE A 75 12.21 2.45 -14.47
CA PHE A 75 13.58 2.94 -14.47
C PHE A 75 14.51 1.83 -14.01
N LYS A 76 15.72 1.81 -14.56
CA LYS A 76 16.80 0.91 -14.15
C LYS A 76 18.04 1.72 -13.80
N LEU A 77 18.67 1.39 -12.68
CA LEU A 77 19.95 1.95 -12.28
C LEU A 77 21.07 1.30 -13.10
N GLU A 78 21.75 2.08 -13.92
CA GLU A 78 22.84 1.65 -14.78
C GLU A 78 24.01 2.61 -14.62
N ASN A 79 25.19 2.08 -14.23
CA ASN A 79 26.40 2.88 -14.02
C ASN A 79 26.17 4.10 -13.11
N GLY A 80 25.40 3.91 -12.03
CA GLY A 80 25.05 4.97 -11.08
C GLY A 80 23.98 5.97 -11.55
N ASN A 81 23.38 5.76 -12.72
CA ASN A 81 22.34 6.64 -13.28
C ASN A 81 21.04 5.87 -13.51
N TRP A 82 19.92 6.47 -13.13
CA TRP A 82 18.60 5.91 -13.43
C TRP A 82 18.19 6.22 -14.87
N VAL A 83 17.94 5.17 -15.64
CA VAL A 83 17.53 5.24 -17.05
C VAL A 83 16.11 4.72 -17.19
N GLN A 84 15.20 5.50 -17.78
CA GLN A 84 13.86 5.02 -18.11
C GLN A 84 13.96 3.93 -19.18
N LYS A 85 13.53 2.72 -18.86
CA LYS A 85 13.54 1.56 -19.77
C LYS A 85 12.24 1.39 -20.53
N GLN A 86 11.12 1.67 -19.86
CA GLN A 86 9.81 1.40 -20.45
C GLN A 86 8.72 2.26 -19.83
N LYS A 87 7.73 2.65 -20.64
CA LYS A 87 6.39 3.05 -20.20
C LYS A 87 5.48 1.84 -20.40
N ILE A 88 4.91 1.32 -19.32
CA ILE A 88 3.95 0.22 -19.36
C ILE A 88 2.53 0.77 -19.18
N VAL A 89 1.60 0.19 -19.95
CA VAL A 89 0.17 0.50 -19.94
C VAL A 89 -0.59 -0.82 -19.99
N ALA A 90 -1.81 -0.86 -19.47
CA ALA A 90 -2.69 -2.03 -19.63
C ALA A 90 -2.87 -2.37 -21.12
N SER A 91 -2.92 -3.65 -21.50
CA SER A 91 -3.17 -4.05 -22.89
C SER A 91 -4.58 -3.70 -23.38
N ASP A 92 -5.53 -3.61 -22.45
CA ASP A 92 -6.94 -3.31 -22.65
C ASP A 92 -7.30 -1.93 -22.07
N ARG A 93 -6.43 -0.94 -22.30
CA ARG A 93 -6.62 0.44 -21.82
C ARG A 93 -8.06 0.93 -22.05
N ALA A 94 -8.60 1.61 -21.06
CA ALA A 94 -9.89 2.29 -21.14
C ALA A 94 -9.80 3.63 -20.38
N GLU A 95 -10.77 4.51 -20.62
CA GLU A 95 -10.81 5.82 -19.97
C GLU A 95 -11.07 5.71 -18.46
N SER A 96 -10.46 6.60 -17.68
CA SER A 96 -10.65 6.77 -16.24
C SER A 96 -10.55 5.49 -15.40
N VAL A 97 -9.73 4.53 -15.85
CA VAL A 97 -9.43 3.30 -15.08
C VAL A 97 -8.28 3.49 -14.08
N TYR A 98 -7.52 4.58 -14.22
CA TYR A 98 -6.44 4.99 -13.32
C TYR A 98 -5.34 3.94 -13.13
N PHE A 99 -4.89 3.31 -14.21
CA PHE A 99 -3.77 2.38 -14.18
C PHE A 99 -2.50 3.07 -13.65
N GLY A 100 -1.82 2.45 -12.67
CA GLY A 100 -0.69 3.09 -11.99
C GLY A 100 -1.09 3.84 -10.73
N GLN A 101 -2.34 3.71 -10.26
CA GLN A 101 -2.73 4.16 -8.92
C GLN A 101 -1.82 3.55 -7.86
N SER A 102 -1.52 2.26 -7.97
CA SER A 102 -0.62 1.53 -7.08
C SER A 102 0.33 0.67 -7.91
N VAL A 103 1.59 0.57 -7.48
CA VAL A 103 2.61 -0.24 -8.15
C VAL A 103 3.43 -0.99 -7.12
N SER A 104 3.87 -2.19 -7.45
CA SER A 104 4.84 -2.95 -6.66
C SER A 104 5.75 -3.77 -7.58
N ILE A 105 7.01 -3.92 -7.21
CA ILE A 105 7.99 -4.73 -7.96
C ILE A 105 8.72 -5.68 -7.02
N GLU A 106 8.87 -6.94 -7.44
CA GLU A 106 9.74 -7.93 -6.81
C GLU A 106 10.33 -8.82 -7.90
N ASN A 107 11.65 -8.98 -7.89
CA ASN A 107 12.38 -9.78 -8.88
C ASN A 107 11.98 -9.38 -10.31
N ASP A 108 11.49 -10.36 -11.09
CA ASP A 108 11.08 -10.21 -12.49
C ASP A 108 9.58 -9.93 -12.64
N TYR A 109 8.88 -9.48 -11.59
CA TYR A 109 7.45 -9.16 -11.63
C TYR A 109 7.16 -7.71 -11.23
N ILE A 110 6.31 -7.05 -12.01
CA ILE A 110 5.67 -5.77 -11.68
C ILE A 110 4.18 -6.00 -11.58
N VAL A 111 3.57 -5.42 -10.56
CA VAL A 111 2.13 -5.43 -10.33
C VAL A 111 1.63 -4.01 -10.35
N VAL A 112 0.55 -3.75 -11.11
CA VAL A 112 -0.01 -2.40 -11.25
C VAL A 112 -1.53 -2.43 -11.04
N GLY A 113 -2.02 -1.59 -10.14
CA GLY A 113 -3.45 -1.41 -9.88
C GLY A 113 -4.12 -0.41 -10.80
N ALA A 114 -5.36 -0.72 -11.19
CA ALA A 114 -6.30 0.13 -11.93
C ALA A 114 -7.67 0.05 -11.25
N TYR A 115 -7.81 0.77 -10.14
CA TYR A 115 -8.92 0.59 -9.20
C TYR A 115 -10.30 0.96 -9.77
N ASN A 116 -10.36 1.77 -10.83
CA ASN A 116 -11.61 2.12 -11.51
C ASN A 116 -11.89 1.28 -12.76
N GLU A 117 -11.09 0.24 -13.02
CA GLU A 117 -11.37 -0.65 -14.13
C GLU A 117 -12.76 -1.31 -14.00
N GLY A 118 -13.41 -1.53 -15.14
CA GLY A 118 -14.80 -1.97 -15.22
C GLY A 118 -15.69 -0.81 -15.64
N SER A 119 -16.08 -0.80 -16.91
CA SER A 119 -16.81 0.31 -17.54
C SER A 119 -18.32 0.07 -17.63
N ALA A 120 -18.76 -1.18 -17.57
CA ALA A 120 -20.15 -1.56 -17.77
C ALA A 120 -20.84 -1.97 -16.47
N TYR A 121 -22.10 -1.58 -16.31
CA TYR A 121 -22.96 -2.10 -15.26
C TYR A 121 -23.09 -3.64 -15.40
N PRO A 122 -23.05 -4.42 -14.30
CA PRO A 122 -22.97 -4.00 -12.89
C PRO A 122 -21.54 -3.90 -12.32
N LEU A 123 -20.51 -3.95 -13.17
CA LEU A 123 -19.10 -4.02 -12.80
C LEU A 123 -18.39 -2.66 -12.83
N GLN A 124 -19.14 -1.56 -12.87
CA GLN A 124 -18.57 -0.22 -12.88
C GLN A 124 -17.62 -0.05 -11.68
N ASN A 125 -16.38 0.35 -11.92
CA ASN A 125 -15.35 0.55 -10.88
C ASN A 125 -15.10 -0.69 -10.00
N ALA A 126 -15.26 -1.89 -10.55
CA ALA A 126 -14.92 -3.12 -9.84
C ALA A 126 -13.42 -3.22 -9.55
N GLY A 127 -12.60 -2.65 -10.42
CA GLY A 127 -11.16 -2.60 -10.36
C GLY A 127 -10.48 -3.84 -10.94
N ALA A 128 -9.20 -3.68 -11.30
CA ALA A 128 -8.32 -4.73 -11.76
C ALA A 128 -6.87 -4.48 -11.36
N VAL A 129 -6.08 -5.54 -11.41
CA VAL A 129 -4.62 -5.50 -11.24
C VAL A 129 -3.96 -6.19 -12.42
N TYR A 130 -2.86 -5.65 -12.90
CA TYR A 130 -2.14 -6.17 -14.06
C TYR A 130 -0.75 -6.63 -13.63
N VAL A 131 -0.39 -7.84 -14.04
CA VAL A 131 0.91 -8.44 -13.76
C VAL A 131 1.76 -8.42 -15.02
N PHE A 132 2.93 -7.80 -14.91
CA PHE A 132 3.95 -7.76 -15.93
C PHE A 132 5.13 -8.63 -15.48
N GLN A 133 5.76 -9.32 -16.42
CA GLN A 133 6.97 -10.09 -16.17
C GLN A 133 8.09 -9.62 -17.10
N LEU A 134 9.31 -9.55 -16.59
CA LEU A 134 10.49 -9.26 -17.39
C LEU A 134 10.79 -10.44 -18.33
N ASP A 135 10.82 -10.17 -19.63
CA ASP A 135 11.00 -11.16 -20.69
C ASP A 135 11.96 -10.56 -21.73
N ASN A 136 13.16 -11.14 -21.84
CA ASN A 136 14.22 -10.68 -22.75
C ASN A 136 14.49 -9.16 -22.67
N GLY A 137 14.49 -8.61 -21.46
CA GLY A 137 14.77 -7.19 -21.20
C GLY A 137 13.59 -6.24 -21.35
N SER A 138 12.38 -6.76 -21.66
CA SER A 138 11.15 -5.97 -21.74
C SER A 138 10.11 -6.47 -20.74
N TRP A 139 9.36 -5.57 -20.12
CA TRP A 139 8.23 -5.91 -19.25
C TRP A 139 6.99 -6.18 -20.09
N VAL A 140 6.48 -7.42 -20.01
CA VAL A 140 5.35 -7.90 -20.81
C VAL A 140 4.20 -8.25 -19.88
N GLN A 141 2.99 -7.75 -20.16
CA GLN A 141 1.80 -8.11 -19.41
C GLN A 141 1.51 -9.62 -19.57
N LYS A 142 1.52 -10.36 -18.47
CA LYS A 142 1.22 -11.81 -18.45
C LYS A 142 -0.20 -12.10 -18.01
N GLN A 143 -0.78 -11.28 -17.14
CA GLN A 143 -2.11 -11.54 -16.59
C GLN A 143 -2.83 -10.27 -16.15
N LYS A 144 -4.16 -10.27 -16.28
CA LYS A 144 -5.08 -9.35 -15.60
C LYS A 144 -5.78 -10.13 -14.48
N LEU A 145 -5.69 -9.60 -13.26
CA LEU A 145 -6.32 -10.13 -12.05
C LEU A 145 -7.57 -9.31 -11.73
N VAL A 146 -8.63 -10.01 -11.40
CA VAL A 146 -9.88 -9.45 -10.88
C VAL A 146 -10.31 -10.30 -9.69
N ALA A 147 -11.05 -9.71 -8.74
CA ALA A 147 -11.60 -10.47 -7.63
C ALA A 147 -12.51 -11.61 -8.12
N SER A 148 -12.48 -12.77 -7.45
CA SER A 148 -13.35 -13.91 -7.78
C SER A 148 -14.84 -13.56 -7.66
N GLU A 149 -15.17 -12.70 -6.71
CA GLU A 149 -16.52 -12.14 -6.48
C GLU A 149 -16.62 -10.72 -7.00
N ARG A 150 -16.17 -10.49 -8.24
CA ARG A 150 -16.09 -9.16 -8.84
C ARG A 150 -17.41 -8.39 -8.69
N ALA A 151 -17.37 -7.26 -8.02
CA ALA A 151 -18.53 -6.42 -7.75
C ALA A 151 -18.23 -4.96 -8.13
N GLY A 152 -19.19 -4.27 -8.74
CA GLY A 152 -19.07 -2.85 -9.04
C GLY A 152 -18.81 -2.02 -7.78
N GLY A 153 -17.92 -1.04 -7.89
CA GLY A 153 -17.52 -0.14 -6.82
C GLY A 153 -16.67 -0.80 -5.72
N ALA A 154 -16.14 -2.01 -5.92
CA ALA A 154 -15.23 -2.64 -4.97
C ALA A 154 -13.84 -1.97 -4.95
N TYR A 155 -13.46 -1.30 -6.05
CA TYR A 155 -12.18 -0.63 -6.25
C TYR A 155 -10.96 -1.54 -6.03
N PHE A 156 -11.02 -2.77 -6.55
CA PHE A 156 -9.92 -3.73 -6.49
C PHE A 156 -8.67 -3.19 -7.19
N GLY A 157 -7.51 -3.26 -6.53
CA GLY A 157 -6.27 -2.66 -7.03
C GLY A 157 -6.03 -1.24 -6.51
N ASN A 158 -6.79 -0.79 -5.50
CA ASN A 158 -6.54 0.49 -4.85
C ASN A 158 -5.12 0.55 -4.27
N SER A 159 -4.71 -0.51 -3.58
CA SER A 159 -3.34 -0.76 -3.13
C SER A 159 -2.86 -2.12 -3.62
N VAL A 160 -1.56 -2.24 -3.91
CA VAL A 160 -0.93 -3.52 -4.27
C VAL A 160 0.42 -3.67 -3.59
N SER A 161 0.79 -4.90 -3.27
CA SER A 161 2.16 -5.27 -2.92
C SER A 161 2.45 -6.68 -3.42
N ILE A 162 3.70 -6.95 -3.79
CA ILE A 162 4.17 -8.28 -4.19
C ILE A 162 5.38 -8.66 -3.33
N LYS A 163 5.31 -9.85 -2.73
CA LYS A 163 6.40 -10.43 -1.95
C LYS A 163 6.33 -11.95 -1.97
N ASN A 164 7.47 -12.61 -2.08
CA ASN A 164 7.60 -14.07 -1.98
C ASN A 164 6.58 -14.83 -2.86
N SER A 165 6.44 -14.40 -4.11
CA SER A 165 5.47 -14.99 -5.07
C SER A 165 4.00 -14.92 -4.61
N LYS A 166 3.66 -13.90 -3.80
CA LYS A 166 2.28 -13.54 -3.43
C LYS A 166 2.00 -12.09 -3.78
N ILE A 167 0.81 -11.84 -4.32
CA ILE A 167 0.30 -10.50 -4.60
C ILE A 167 -0.84 -10.20 -3.64
N PHE A 168 -0.75 -9.07 -2.95
CA PHE A 168 -1.75 -8.55 -2.01
C PHE A 168 -2.45 -7.37 -2.65
N ILE A 169 -3.79 -7.38 -2.65
CA ILE A 169 -4.58 -6.40 -3.40
C ILE A 169 -5.70 -5.85 -2.52
N GLY A 170 -5.68 -4.54 -2.28
CA GLY A 170 -6.74 -3.84 -1.58
C GLY A 170 -7.96 -3.60 -2.47
N ALA A 171 -9.14 -3.87 -1.90
CA ALA A 171 -10.45 -3.56 -2.49
C ALA A 171 -11.28 -2.81 -1.44
N ILE A 172 -11.08 -1.50 -1.37
CA ILE A 172 -11.49 -0.64 -0.25
C ILE A 172 -13.01 -0.57 0.00
N ASN A 173 -13.83 -0.96 -0.98
CA ASN A 173 -15.29 -0.96 -0.84
C ASN A 173 -15.90 -2.34 -1.14
N GLU A 174 -15.10 -3.39 -1.10
CA GLU A 174 -15.62 -4.76 -1.07
C GLU A 174 -16.57 -4.92 0.12
N LYS A 175 -17.79 -5.41 -0.16
CA LYS A 175 -18.86 -5.43 0.82
C LYS A 175 -18.95 -6.77 1.53
N LYS A 176 -18.74 -7.86 0.78
CA LYS A 176 -18.91 -9.21 1.30
C LYS A 176 -17.77 -9.57 2.24
N ASP A 177 -18.10 -10.32 3.28
CA ASP A 177 -17.13 -10.97 4.17
C ASP A 177 -16.30 -12.04 3.45
N ALA A 178 -15.40 -12.71 4.18
CA ALA A 178 -14.57 -13.78 3.65
C ALA A 178 -15.39 -14.99 3.14
N SER A 179 -16.59 -15.21 3.69
CA SER A 179 -17.49 -16.29 3.26
C SER A 179 -18.32 -15.95 2.00
N GLY A 180 -18.38 -14.67 1.64
CA GLY A 180 -19.21 -14.17 0.54
C GLY A 180 -20.69 -13.95 0.91
N ALA A 181 -21.08 -14.25 2.16
CA ALA A 181 -22.48 -14.28 2.60
C ALA A 181 -22.97 -12.96 3.20
N ASN A 182 -22.09 -12.21 3.89
CA ASN A 182 -22.49 -11.03 4.66
C ASN A 182 -21.96 -9.74 4.04
N SER A 183 -22.86 -8.83 3.66
CA SER A 183 -22.50 -7.55 3.02
C SER A 183 -22.51 -6.39 4.01
N LEU A 184 -21.46 -5.56 3.96
CA LEU A 184 -21.35 -4.31 4.71
C LEU A 184 -20.75 -3.22 3.83
N ASN A 185 -21.44 -2.09 3.68
CA ASN A 185 -20.97 -1.00 2.83
C ASN A 185 -19.65 -0.41 3.36
N GLY A 186 -18.67 -0.25 2.47
CA GLY A 186 -17.36 0.34 2.78
C GLY A 186 -16.53 -0.47 3.78
N ALA A 187 -16.82 -1.76 3.97
CA ALA A 187 -16.02 -2.60 4.85
C ALA A 187 -14.60 -2.78 4.33
N GLY A 188 -14.47 -3.06 3.03
CA GLY A 188 -13.21 -3.36 2.38
C GLY A 188 -12.74 -4.80 2.57
N ALA A 189 -11.75 -5.19 1.78
CA ALA A 189 -11.11 -6.50 1.81
C ALA A 189 -9.69 -6.41 1.22
N VAL A 190 -8.87 -7.42 1.51
CA VAL A 190 -7.64 -7.68 0.77
C VAL A 190 -7.71 -9.07 0.14
N TYR A 191 -7.30 -9.17 -1.11
CA TYR A 191 -7.22 -10.42 -1.84
C TYR A 191 -5.76 -10.82 -2.01
N ILE A 192 -5.49 -12.12 -1.83
CA ILE A 192 -4.15 -12.69 -1.92
C ILE A 192 -4.13 -13.65 -3.10
N PHE A 193 -3.24 -13.39 -4.04
CA PHE A 193 -2.98 -14.25 -5.18
C PHE A 193 -1.62 -14.91 -5.03
N GLY A 194 -1.54 -16.22 -5.29
CA GLY A 194 -0.28 -16.95 -5.34
C GLY A 194 0.02 -17.43 -6.75
N LEU A 195 1.30 -17.52 -7.08
CA LEU A 195 1.76 -18.07 -8.35
C LEU A 195 1.75 -19.60 -8.30
N ASN A 196 0.89 -20.23 -9.12
CA ASN A 196 0.84 -21.68 -9.28
C ASN A 196 1.03 -22.04 -10.77
N SER A 197 2.08 -22.82 -11.05
CA SER A 197 2.38 -23.31 -12.41
C SER A 197 2.42 -22.20 -13.47
N GLY A 198 3.00 -21.04 -13.12
CA GLY A 198 3.13 -19.88 -14.00
C GLY A 198 1.89 -18.99 -14.10
N THR A 199 0.81 -19.29 -13.37
CA THR A 199 -0.44 -18.49 -13.36
C THR A 199 -0.75 -17.99 -11.95
N TRP A 200 -1.14 -16.72 -11.81
CA TRP A 200 -1.59 -16.17 -10.53
C TRP A 200 -3.03 -16.55 -10.26
N GLN A 201 -3.29 -17.13 -9.09
CA GLN A 201 -4.62 -17.57 -8.69
C GLN A 201 -4.95 -17.03 -7.30
N GLN A 202 -6.20 -16.61 -7.09
CA GLN A 202 -6.67 -16.15 -5.78
C GLN A 202 -6.62 -17.32 -4.79
N GLN A 203 -5.86 -17.15 -3.71
CA GLN A 203 -5.71 -18.14 -2.63
C GLN A 203 -6.58 -17.80 -1.43
N GLN A 204 -6.72 -16.51 -1.12
CA GLN A 204 -7.41 -16.07 0.09
C GLN A 204 -8.04 -14.69 -0.12
N LYS A 205 -9.19 -14.46 0.54
CA LYS A 205 -9.78 -13.15 0.79
C LYS A 205 -9.72 -12.92 2.28
N ILE A 206 -9.07 -11.84 2.70
CA ILE A 206 -9.04 -11.41 4.10
C ILE A 206 -9.91 -10.17 4.29
N VAL A 207 -10.54 -10.14 5.45
CA VAL A 207 -11.31 -9.01 5.98
C VAL A 207 -10.86 -8.82 7.42
N ASN A 208 -10.95 -7.61 7.94
CA ASN A 208 -10.60 -7.34 9.33
C ASN A 208 -11.55 -8.05 10.31
N SER A 209 -11.07 -8.37 11.51
CA SER A 209 -11.86 -9.10 12.52
C SER A 209 -13.07 -8.32 13.06
N ASP A 210 -13.00 -6.99 13.05
CA ASP A 210 -13.99 -6.08 13.62
C ASP A 210 -14.69 -5.23 12.54
N ARG A 211 -15.14 -5.89 11.46
CA ARG A 211 -15.77 -5.25 10.28
C ARG A 211 -16.93 -4.31 10.65
N LEU A 212 -17.69 -4.65 11.70
CA LEU A 212 -18.82 -3.87 12.18
C LEU A 212 -18.31 -2.65 12.98
N SER A 213 -17.92 -1.59 12.28
CA SER A 213 -17.63 -0.30 12.90
C SER A 213 -18.92 0.46 13.23
N LEU A 214 -18.87 1.27 14.28
CA LEU A 214 -20.00 1.99 14.89
C LEU A 214 -20.59 3.10 13.99
N SER A 215 -19.86 3.57 12.96
CA SER A 215 -20.20 4.81 12.24
C SER A 215 -20.08 4.78 10.71
N GLY A 216 -19.88 3.61 10.10
CA GLY A 216 -19.79 3.48 8.64
C GLY A 216 -18.60 2.61 8.19
N GLY A 217 -18.42 2.53 6.87
CA GLY A 217 -17.37 1.71 6.27
C GLY A 217 -15.95 2.17 6.63
N ILE A 218 -15.11 1.23 7.08
CA ILE A 218 -13.73 1.49 7.53
C ILE A 218 -12.69 1.48 6.41
N GLN A 219 -13.08 1.04 5.22
CA GLN A 219 -12.26 0.94 4.02
C GLN A 219 -10.98 0.10 4.20
N PHE A 220 -11.12 -1.11 4.73
CA PHE A 220 -10.00 -2.04 4.90
C PHE A 220 -9.34 -2.37 3.55
N GLY A 221 -8.01 -2.32 3.53
CA GLY A 221 -7.23 -2.42 2.29
C GLY A 221 -6.91 -1.06 1.65
N TYR A 222 -6.98 0.04 2.41
CA TYR A 222 -6.70 1.39 1.89
C TYR A 222 -5.24 1.55 1.47
N ASN A 223 -4.31 1.22 2.37
CA ASN A 223 -2.93 0.92 2.00
C ASN A 223 -2.55 -0.45 2.56
N LEU A 224 -1.54 -1.04 1.95
CA LEU A 224 -0.91 -2.25 2.46
C LEU A 224 0.56 -2.28 2.08
N ASP A 225 1.35 -2.99 2.90
CA ASP A 225 2.72 -3.32 2.60
C ASP A 225 3.09 -4.67 3.23
N THR A 226 4.10 -5.36 2.68
CA THR A 226 4.52 -6.68 3.16
C THR A 226 6.03 -6.81 3.22
N ASP A 227 6.49 -7.45 4.28
CA ASP A 227 7.87 -7.89 4.40
C ASP A 227 7.96 -9.21 5.16
N GLY A 228 8.85 -10.09 4.70
CA GLY A 228 8.96 -11.46 5.19
C GLY A 228 7.62 -12.20 5.18
N ASN A 229 7.15 -12.58 6.37
CA ASN A 229 5.87 -13.27 6.59
C ASN A 229 4.76 -12.35 7.11
N TYR A 230 4.95 -11.03 7.07
CA TYR A 230 3.98 -10.05 7.57
C TYR A 230 3.36 -9.25 6.44
N LEU A 231 2.10 -8.90 6.64
CA LEU A 231 1.30 -7.99 5.83
C LEU A 231 0.70 -6.98 6.80
N VAL A 232 0.84 -5.70 6.52
CA VAL A 232 0.18 -4.63 7.27
C VAL A 232 -0.85 -4.00 6.37
N VAL A 233 -2.07 -3.80 6.87
CA VAL A 233 -3.20 -3.25 6.11
C VAL A 233 -3.83 -2.11 6.90
N SER A 234 -4.03 -0.95 6.29
CA SER A 234 -4.59 0.21 6.99
C SER A 234 -6.08 0.44 6.74
N THR A 235 -6.71 1.13 7.70
CA THR A 235 -8.08 1.67 7.66
C THR A 235 -8.08 3.09 8.24
N PRO A 236 -7.73 4.13 7.46
CA PRO A 236 -7.63 5.50 7.98
C PRO A 236 -8.96 6.07 8.48
N ASN A 237 -10.07 5.58 7.95
CA ASN A 237 -11.43 6.04 8.29
C ASN A 237 -12.04 5.33 9.49
N LYS A 238 -11.30 4.43 10.14
CA LYS A 238 -11.81 3.70 11.30
C LYS A 238 -11.98 4.66 12.49
N SER A 239 -13.16 4.64 13.11
CA SER A 239 -13.38 5.28 14.41
C SER A 239 -12.77 4.47 15.54
N VAL A 240 -12.26 5.16 16.56
CA VAL A 240 -11.73 4.57 17.79
C VAL A 240 -12.54 5.07 18.98
N VAL A 241 -12.90 4.20 19.92
CA VAL A 241 -13.61 4.60 21.14
C VAL A 241 -12.66 4.62 22.32
N ILE A 242 -12.55 5.78 22.99
CA ILE A 242 -11.74 5.96 24.20
C ILE A 242 -12.65 6.49 25.29
N GLU A 243 -12.70 5.80 26.43
CA GLU A 243 -13.51 6.21 27.60
C GLU A 243 -15.00 6.51 27.28
N GLY A 244 -15.54 5.89 26.23
CA GLY A 244 -16.93 6.06 25.78
C GLY A 244 -17.14 7.19 24.76
N GLU A 245 -16.10 7.93 24.40
CA GLU A 245 -16.12 8.92 23.32
C GLU A 245 -15.65 8.31 22.00
N GLU A 246 -16.39 8.55 20.91
CA GLU A 246 -16.00 8.12 19.57
C GLU A 246 -15.13 9.18 18.88
N LEU A 247 -13.90 8.80 18.55
CA LEU A 247 -12.98 9.58 17.73
C LEU A 247 -13.11 9.14 16.28
N GLY A 248 -13.85 9.90 15.49
CA GLY A 248 -14.08 9.64 14.07
C GLY A 248 -12.81 9.77 13.23
N ASN A 249 -12.58 8.86 12.27
CA ASN A 249 -11.40 8.87 11.40
C ASN A 249 -10.06 8.91 12.16
N ALA A 250 -10.00 8.34 13.37
CA ALA A 250 -8.75 8.21 14.11
C ALA A 250 -7.78 7.24 13.40
N GLY A 251 -8.33 6.22 12.74
CA GLY A 251 -7.60 5.27 11.92
C GLY A 251 -6.96 4.12 12.69
N ALA A 252 -6.59 3.07 11.97
CA ALA A 252 -5.89 1.90 12.50
C ALA A 252 -5.10 1.18 11.40
N ALA A 253 -4.23 0.27 11.80
CA ALA A 253 -3.64 -0.72 10.92
C ALA A 253 -3.69 -2.12 11.55
N TYR A 254 -3.84 -3.13 10.70
CA TYR A 254 -3.95 -4.53 11.07
C TYR A 254 -2.73 -5.27 10.57
N ILE A 255 -2.19 -6.12 11.42
CA ILE A 255 -0.99 -6.90 11.15
C ILE A 255 -1.42 -8.35 10.97
N PHE A 256 -1.16 -8.89 9.80
CA PHE A 256 -1.38 -10.28 9.46
C PHE A 256 -0.05 -11.00 9.36
N GLU A 257 -0.03 -12.27 9.77
CA GLU A 257 1.11 -13.16 9.65
C GLU A 257 0.72 -14.38 8.83
N ASN A 258 1.57 -14.77 7.88
CA ASN A 258 1.41 -16.02 7.15
C ASN A 258 1.72 -17.21 8.06
N GLN A 259 0.73 -18.09 8.26
CA GLN A 259 0.83 -19.33 8.99
C GLN A 259 0.35 -20.48 8.10
N ASN A 260 1.30 -21.26 7.56
CA ASN A 260 1.02 -22.39 6.67
C ASN A 260 0.11 -22.01 5.48
N GLU A 261 0.52 -21.01 4.69
CA GLU A 261 -0.21 -20.48 3.54
C GLU A 261 -1.52 -19.75 3.86
N SER A 262 -1.85 -19.55 5.14
CA SER A 262 -3.01 -18.78 5.59
C SER A 262 -2.57 -17.50 6.28
N TRP A 263 -3.07 -16.35 5.84
CA TRP A 263 -2.81 -15.07 6.48
C TRP A 263 -3.79 -14.84 7.62
N ILE A 264 -3.26 -14.72 8.83
CA ILE A 264 -4.04 -14.63 10.07
C ILE A 264 -3.76 -13.29 10.75
N GLU A 265 -4.82 -12.57 11.13
CA GLU A 265 -4.70 -11.33 11.91
C GLU A 265 -4.06 -11.62 13.27
N LYS A 266 -3.00 -10.89 13.60
CA LYS A 266 -2.26 -11.00 14.87
C LYS A 266 -2.48 -9.85 15.80
N GLN A 267 -2.65 -8.66 15.24
CA GLN A 267 -2.72 -7.44 16.03
C GLN A 267 -3.40 -6.33 15.26
N ILE A 268 -4.11 -5.48 15.99
CA ILE A 268 -4.53 -4.16 15.54
C ILE A 268 -3.65 -3.13 16.26
N ILE A 269 -3.11 -2.18 15.51
CA ILE A 269 -2.32 -1.06 16.02
C ILE A 269 -3.05 0.26 15.76
N TYR A 270 -2.93 1.16 16.74
CA TYR A 270 -3.47 2.51 16.74
C TYR A 270 -2.36 3.48 17.13
N ALA A 271 -2.50 4.76 16.80
CA ALA A 271 -1.67 5.80 17.41
C ALA A 271 -1.80 5.77 18.94
N ALA A 272 -0.72 6.02 19.68
CA ALA A 272 -0.78 6.09 21.15
C ALA A 272 -1.52 7.34 21.66
N ASP A 273 -1.69 8.34 20.80
CA ASP A 273 -2.39 9.61 20.98
C ASP A 273 -3.49 9.77 19.91
N PRO A 274 -4.56 8.94 19.92
CA PRO A 274 -5.59 9.02 18.90
C PRO A 274 -6.33 10.37 18.97
N ASP A 275 -6.62 10.93 17.80
CA ASP A 275 -7.42 12.15 17.66
C ASP A 275 -8.40 11.98 16.48
N SER A 276 -9.51 12.70 16.52
CA SER A 276 -10.46 12.72 15.43
C SER A 276 -9.83 13.31 14.17
N ASN A 277 -10.08 12.68 13.01
CA ASN A 277 -9.55 13.09 11.71
C ASN A 277 -8.02 13.13 11.62
N MET A 278 -7.33 12.30 12.41
CA MET A 278 -5.88 12.13 12.23
C MET A 278 -5.52 11.17 11.09
N PHE A 279 -6.47 10.33 10.65
CA PHE A 279 -6.31 9.37 9.55
C PHE A 279 -5.05 8.49 9.69
N PHE A 280 -4.82 7.92 10.86
CA PHE A 280 -3.70 7.02 11.09
C PHE A 280 -3.72 5.84 10.09
N GLY A 281 -2.58 5.58 9.44
CA GLY A 281 -2.45 4.57 8.39
C GLY A 281 -2.78 5.09 6.99
N ASN A 282 -2.92 6.41 6.80
CA ASN A 282 -3.07 6.99 5.46
C ASN A 282 -1.86 6.73 4.55
N SER A 283 -0.71 6.41 5.14
CA SER A 283 0.38 5.68 4.50
C SER A 283 0.90 4.62 5.46
N ILE A 284 1.41 3.51 4.94
CA ILE A 284 1.94 2.41 5.74
C ILE A 284 3.14 1.79 5.04
N ALA A 285 4.16 1.41 5.80
CA ALA A 285 5.31 0.64 5.31
C ALA A 285 5.79 -0.32 6.40
N ILE A 286 6.31 -1.48 6.00
CA ILE A 286 6.93 -2.47 6.90
C ILE A 286 8.30 -2.89 6.37
N SER A 287 9.28 -2.98 7.27
CA SER A 287 10.58 -3.56 6.96
C SER A 287 11.21 -4.15 8.21
N GLY A 288 11.52 -5.45 8.17
CA GLY A 288 12.02 -6.22 9.30
C GLY A 288 11.10 -6.09 10.52
N ASP A 289 11.66 -5.60 11.62
CA ASP A 289 10.97 -5.41 12.88
C ASP A 289 10.33 -4.02 13.04
N TYR A 290 10.19 -3.24 11.95
CA TYR A 290 9.63 -1.89 12.01
C TYR A 290 8.43 -1.71 11.07
N ILE A 291 7.42 -1.03 11.57
CA ILE A 291 6.29 -0.50 10.79
C ILE A 291 6.30 1.02 10.93
N VAL A 292 6.07 1.74 9.85
CA VAL A 292 5.86 3.20 9.87
C VAL A 292 4.47 3.50 9.33
N ALA A 293 3.66 4.21 10.11
CA ALA A 293 2.32 4.63 9.75
C ALA A 293 2.23 6.16 9.71
N GLY A 294 1.80 6.72 8.59
CA GLY A 294 1.51 8.14 8.46
C GLY A 294 0.10 8.47 8.95
N ALA A 295 -0.03 9.62 9.61
CA ALA A 295 -1.30 10.22 10.01
C ALA A 295 -1.29 11.68 9.50
N HIS A 296 -2.12 11.99 8.52
CA HIS A 296 -2.30 13.36 8.07
C HIS A 296 -3.57 13.90 8.73
N ASN A 297 -3.46 15.01 9.43
CA ASN A 297 -4.64 15.66 10.00
C ASN A 297 -5.24 16.61 8.95
N GLU A 298 -6.54 16.50 8.68
CA GLU A 298 -7.22 17.42 7.75
C GLU A 298 -7.59 18.78 8.40
N GLN A 299 -7.51 18.91 9.73
CA GLN A 299 -7.75 20.19 10.40
C GLN A 299 -6.50 21.09 10.38
N SER A 300 -6.68 22.31 9.85
CA SER A 300 -5.67 23.17 9.23
C SER A 300 -4.55 23.77 10.10
N TYR A 301 -4.19 23.17 11.24
CA TYR A 301 -3.10 23.69 12.09
C TYR A 301 -2.23 22.62 12.76
N ASN A 302 -2.50 21.32 12.56
CA ASN A 302 -1.67 20.26 13.13
C ASN A 302 -0.77 19.66 12.05
N PRO A 303 0.57 19.74 12.17
CA PRO A 303 1.45 18.99 11.27
C PRO A 303 1.12 17.50 11.38
N GLY A 304 1.00 16.82 10.24
CA GLY A 304 0.87 15.37 10.22
C GLY A 304 2.04 14.70 10.95
N ALA A 305 1.86 13.45 11.37
CA ALA A 305 2.86 12.70 12.12
C ALA A 305 3.14 11.35 11.46
N ALA A 306 4.34 10.82 11.72
CA ALA A 306 4.68 9.43 11.42
C ALA A 306 4.91 8.66 12.72
N TYR A 307 4.27 7.50 12.83
CA TYR A 307 4.33 6.61 13.98
C TYR A 307 5.15 5.38 13.62
N ILE A 308 6.23 5.17 14.36
CA ILE A 308 7.10 4.00 14.21
C ILE A 308 6.68 2.98 15.26
N PHE A 309 6.36 1.78 14.82
CA PHE A 309 6.14 0.61 15.68
C PHE A 309 7.33 -0.33 15.55
N LYS A 310 7.74 -0.92 16.66
CA LYS A 310 8.80 -1.92 16.69
C LYS A 310 8.25 -3.25 17.22
N LYS A 311 8.60 -4.33 16.55
CA LYS A 311 8.29 -5.69 16.98
C LYS A 311 9.23 -6.12 18.10
N ASN A 312 8.68 -6.54 19.24
CA ASN A 312 9.43 -7.17 20.33
C ASN A 312 8.63 -8.38 20.82
N ASN A 313 9.25 -9.57 20.88
CA ASN A 313 8.60 -10.81 21.30
C ASN A 313 7.24 -11.08 20.60
N ASN A 314 7.20 -10.88 19.28
CA ASN A 314 5.99 -11.02 18.44
C ASN A 314 4.84 -10.05 18.72
N VAL A 315 5.09 -8.98 19.49
CA VAL A 315 4.12 -7.89 19.69
C VAL A 315 4.68 -6.61 19.09
N TRP A 316 3.85 -5.89 18.35
CA TRP A 316 4.19 -4.58 17.81
C TRP A 316 3.75 -3.49 18.76
N SER A 317 4.66 -2.62 19.17
CA SER A 317 4.30 -1.47 20.02
C SER A 317 4.88 -0.20 19.44
N GLN A 318 4.19 0.92 19.67
CA GLN A 318 4.71 2.21 19.24
C GLN A 318 6.07 2.45 19.91
N TYR A 319 7.08 2.65 19.07
CA TYR A 319 8.46 2.90 19.45
C TYR A 319 8.76 4.39 19.45
N GLN A 320 8.26 5.13 18.45
CA GLN A 320 8.54 6.56 18.29
C GLN A 320 7.43 7.25 17.50
N ARG A 321 7.23 8.54 17.78
CA ARG A 321 6.44 9.47 16.95
C ARG A 321 7.39 10.52 16.37
N LEU A 322 7.27 10.80 15.08
CA LEU A 322 7.98 11.84 14.36
C LEU A 322 6.97 12.92 13.97
N SER A 323 7.29 14.19 14.25
CA SER A 323 6.49 15.37 13.94
C SER A 323 7.36 16.49 13.41
#